data_AF-A0AAX3ZZM1-F1
#
_entry.id   AF-A0AAX3ZZM1-F1
#
_cell.length_a   1.000
_cell.length_b   1.000
_cell.length_c   1.000
_cell.angle_alpha   90.00
_cell.angle_beta   90.00
_cell.angle_gamma   90.00
#
_symmetry.space_group_name_H-M   'P 1'
#
loop_
_entity.id
_entity.type
_entity.pdbx_description
1 polymer ?
#
loop_
_entity_poly.entity_id
_entity_poly.type
_entity_poly.pdbx_seq_one_letter_code
_entity_poly.pdbx_strand_id
1 'polypeptide(L)'
;MLATNSDVLDMTGYTVNDQQIRQAQGIVEVIAGKPESLVTNETDRHWLKYAVCWQSAYLDNSDVFAQANVEQVKQDKTTVTYGEKTYAVSPLVVEAVKQLSWNKSRSIMTGPNTVKANRMPDWWYW
;
A
#
# COMPACT_ATOMS: atom_id res chain seq x y z
N MET A 1 -13.80 5.82 6.21
CA MET A 1 -12.39 6.06 6.56
C MET A 1 -11.86 4.78 7.16
N LEU A 2 -10.93 4.13 6.47
CA LEU A 2 -10.57 2.73 6.70
C LEU A 2 -9.74 2.49 7.97
N ALA A 3 -9.01 3.50 8.44
CA ALA A 3 -8.11 3.43 9.58
C ALA A 3 -8.34 4.60 10.53
N THR A 4 -8.11 4.37 11.82
CA THR A 4 -8.13 5.37 12.90
C THR A 4 -6.73 5.68 13.39
N ASN A 5 -6.54 6.77 14.14
CA ASN A 5 -5.20 7.17 14.63
C ASN A 5 -4.58 6.10 15.54
N SER A 6 -5.40 5.40 16.34
CA SER A 6 -4.92 4.27 17.14
C SER A 6 -4.44 3.12 16.27
N ASP A 7 -5.16 2.79 15.19
CA ASP A 7 -4.73 1.72 14.27
C ASP A 7 -3.38 2.03 13.61
N VAL A 8 -3.12 3.31 13.29
CA VAL A 8 -1.82 3.70 12.71
C VAL A 8 -0.72 3.63 13.75
N LEU A 9 -0.98 4.09 14.97
CA LEU A 9 -0.05 4.02 16.08
C LEU A 9 0.33 2.56 16.41
N ASP A 10 -0.67 1.68 16.50
CA ASP A 10 -0.46 0.27 16.84
C ASP A 10 0.33 -0.47 15.75
N MET A 11 0.08 -0.14 14.47
CA MET A 11 0.71 -0.83 13.33
C MET A 11 2.08 -0.28 12.95
N THR A 12 2.32 1.02 13.14
CA THR A 12 3.53 1.69 12.63
C THR A 12 4.37 2.33 13.71
N GLY A 13 3.84 2.55 14.91
CA GLY A 13 4.49 3.28 15.99
C GLY A 13 4.51 4.80 15.82
N TYR A 14 3.92 5.33 14.74
CA TYR A 14 3.91 6.76 14.44
C TYR A 14 2.56 7.40 14.77
N THR A 15 2.61 8.60 15.34
CA THR A 15 1.43 9.43 15.58
C THR A 15 1.18 10.31 14.37
N VAL A 16 0.06 10.08 13.68
CA VAL A 16 -0.38 10.89 12.53
C VAL A 16 -1.68 11.63 12.84
N ASN A 17 -1.87 12.76 12.16
CA ASN A 17 -3.07 13.57 12.24
C ASN A 17 -4.17 13.04 11.31
N ASP A 18 -5.44 13.28 11.66
CA ASP A 18 -6.63 12.87 10.88
C ASP A 18 -6.56 13.34 9.42
N GLN A 19 -6.02 14.54 9.18
CA GLN A 19 -5.87 15.10 7.84
C GLN A 19 -4.89 14.27 6.98
N GLN A 20 -3.80 13.79 7.57
CA GLN A 20 -2.80 12.96 6.86
C GLN A 20 -3.40 11.60 6.50
N ILE A 21 -4.23 11.03 7.37
CA ILE A 21 -4.90 9.76 7.09
C ILE A 21 -5.94 9.93 5.97
N ARG A 22 -6.66 11.06 5.91
CA ARG A 22 -7.57 11.36 4.79
C ARG A 22 -6.83 11.52 3.46
N GLN A 23 -5.68 12.18 3.47
CA GLN A 23 -4.82 12.28 2.29
C GLN A 23 -4.28 10.91 1.86
N ALA A 24 -3.80 10.12 2.82
CA ALA A 24 -3.34 8.75 2.59
C ALA A 24 -4.44 7.87 1.98
N GLN A 25 -5.67 7.99 2.48
CA GLN A 25 -6.82 7.29 1.94
C GLN A 25 -7.07 7.64 0.48
N GLY A 26 -7.06 8.93 0.12
CA GLY A 26 -7.22 9.34 -1.27
C GLY A 26 -6.15 8.74 -2.19
N ILE A 27 -4.89 8.71 -1.75
CA ILE A 27 -3.79 8.11 -2.52
C ILE A 27 -4.01 6.60 -2.71
N VAL A 28 -4.36 5.89 -1.64
CA VAL A 28 -4.60 4.44 -1.68
C VAL A 28 -5.78 4.09 -2.59
N GLU A 29 -6.87 4.85 -2.56
CA GLU A 29 -8.05 4.63 -3.42
C GLU A 29 -7.72 4.81 -4.91
N VAL A 30 -6.90 5.80 -5.25
CA VAL A 30 -6.44 6.03 -6.63
C VAL A 30 -5.64 4.83 -7.14
N ILE A 31 -4.75 4.28 -6.31
CA ILE A 31 -3.86 3.17 -6.69
C ILE A 31 -4.62 1.84 -6.71
N ALA A 32 -5.53 1.64 -5.76
CA ALA A 32 -6.37 0.45 -5.69
C ALA A 32 -7.40 0.41 -6.84
N GLY A 33 -7.72 1.56 -7.46
CA GLY A 33 -8.68 1.67 -8.55
C GLY A 33 -10.14 1.45 -8.12
N LYS A 34 -10.41 1.47 -6.81
CA LYS A 34 -11.74 1.35 -6.22
C LYS A 34 -11.87 2.19 -4.95
N PRO A 35 -12.94 2.98 -4.79
CA PRO A 35 -13.22 3.69 -3.55
C PRO A 35 -13.68 2.72 -2.46
N GLU A 36 -13.48 3.10 -1.18
CA GLU A 36 -13.86 2.33 0.01
C GLU A 36 -15.31 1.81 -0.04
N SER A 37 -16.23 2.64 -0.54
CA SER A 37 -17.67 2.33 -0.60
C SER A 37 -18.04 1.13 -1.46
N LEU A 38 -17.18 0.75 -2.41
CA LEU A 38 -17.41 -0.38 -3.32
C LEU A 38 -16.73 -1.67 -2.86
N VAL A 39 -15.99 -1.64 -1.75
CA VAL A 39 -15.26 -2.80 -1.22
C VAL A 39 -16.14 -3.57 -0.25
N THR A 40 -16.77 -4.62 -0.76
CA THR A 40 -17.69 -5.49 0.00
C THR A 40 -16.98 -6.62 0.74
N ASN A 41 -15.82 -7.06 0.25
CA ASN A 41 -15.07 -8.16 0.84
C ASN A 41 -14.24 -7.70 2.05
N GLU A 42 -14.41 -8.39 3.18
CA GLU A 42 -13.74 -8.05 4.44
C GLU A 42 -12.22 -8.20 4.33
N THR A 43 -11.72 -9.25 3.67
CA THR A 43 -10.28 -9.46 3.48
C THR A 43 -9.63 -8.31 2.73
N ASP A 44 -10.26 -7.84 1.65
CA ASP A 44 -9.76 -6.71 0.86
C ASP A 44 -9.81 -5.41 1.67
N ARG A 45 -10.82 -5.24 2.52
CA ARG A 45 -10.92 -4.10 3.44
C ARG A 45 -9.78 -4.07 4.46
N HIS A 46 -9.37 -5.22 4.99
CA HIS A 46 -8.22 -5.31 5.88
C HIS A 46 -6.91 -4.93 5.17
N TRP A 47 -6.69 -5.43 3.94
CA TRP A 47 -5.52 -5.03 3.15
C TRP A 47 -5.47 -3.53 2.86
N LEU A 48 -6.61 -2.93 2.53
CA LEU A 48 -6.70 -1.49 2.34
C LEU A 48 -6.50 -0.70 3.65
N LYS A 49 -6.97 -1.21 4.79
CA LYS A 49 -6.68 -0.60 6.10
C LYS A 49 -5.17 -0.56 6.37
N TYR A 50 -4.45 -1.66 6.12
CA TYR A 50 -2.99 -1.69 6.26
C TYR A 50 -2.29 -0.73 5.29
N ALA A 51 -2.75 -0.67 4.04
CA ALA A 51 -2.23 0.27 3.06
C ALA A 51 -2.38 1.74 3.53
N VAL A 52 -3.54 2.10 4.10
CA VAL A 52 -3.77 3.47 4.62
C VAL A 52 -2.87 3.75 5.84
N CYS A 53 -2.68 2.80 6.75
CA CYS A 53 -1.75 2.97 7.88
C CYS A 53 -0.30 3.18 7.42
N TRP A 54 0.18 2.40 6.45
CA TRP A 54 1.55 2.56 5.95
C TRP A 54 1.73 3.83 5.12
N GLN A 55 0.74 4.21 4.33
CA GLN A 55 0.81 5.44 3.54
C GLN A 55 0.77 6.69 4.43
N SER A 56 -0.01 6.68 5.50
CA SER A 56 -0.07 7.81 6.45
C SER A 56 1.24 7.99 7.21
N ALA A 57 1.83 6.91 7.72
CA ALA A 57 3.17 6.97 8.33
C ALA A 57 4.23 7.43 7.32
N TYR A 58 4.12 7.02 6.05
CA TYR A 58 5.04 7.42 5.00
C TYR A 58 4.92 8.90 4.62
N LEU A 59 3.71 9.45 4.61
CA LEU A 59 3.44 10.87 4.38
C LEU A 59 4.06 11.75 5.47
N ASP A 60 3.97 11.34 6.73
CA ASP A 60 4.54 12.10 7.85
C ASP A 60 6.08 12.06 7.85
N ASN A 61 6.66 10.90 7.51
CA ASN A 61 8.10 10.70 7.45
C ASN A 61 8.73 11.23 6.14
N SER A 62 7.95 11.92 5.31
CA SER A 62 8.35 12.29 3.97
C SER A 62 8.96 13.70 3.85
N ASP A 63 10.28 13.75 3.90
CA ASP A 63 11.07 14.62 3.01
C ASP A 63 11.13 14.04 1.58
N VAL A 64 10.21 13.13 1.23
CA VAL A 64 10.15 12.37 -0.04
C VAL A 64 9.69 13.25 -1.19
N PHE A 65 8.96 14.33 -0.92
CA PHE A 65 8.68 15.36 -1.93
C PHE A 65 9.90 16.24 -2.24
N ALA A 66 10.95 16.23 -1.40
CA ALA A 66 12.19 16.96 -1.60
C ALA A 66 13.36 16.06 -2.06
N GLN A 67 13.28 14.74 -1.83
CA GLN A 67 14.31 13.80 -2.26
C GLN A 67 14.25 13.54 -3.76
N ALA A 68 15.31 13.93 -4.46
CA ALA A 68 15.55 13.55 -5.84
C ALA A 68 15.57 12.02 -5.96
N ASN A 69 14.83 11.50 -6.93
CA ASN A 69 14.83 10.08 -7.23
C ASN A 69 16.15 9.63 -7.84
N VAL A 70 17.15 9.35 -7.03
CA VAL A 70 18.47 8.96 -7.54
C VAL A 70 18.63 7.44 -7.47
N GLU A 71 18.55 6.78 -8.62
CA GLU A 71 18.74 5.33 -8.73
C GLU A 71 20.21 4.93 -8.68
N GLN A 72 21.12 5.82 -9.06
CA GLN A 72 22.57 5.55 -9.02
C GLN A 72 23.36 6.86 -8.89
N VAL A 73 24.27 6.92 -7.91
CA VAL A 73 25.28 8.00 -7.79
C VAL A 73 26.65 7.40 -8.11
N LYS A 74 27.29 7.85 -9.20
CA LYS A 74 28.71 7.57 -9.50
C LYS A 74 29.48 8.88 -9.43
N GLN A 75 30.56 8.94 -8.65
CA GLN A 75 31.35 10.16 -8.48
C GLN A 75 32.79 9.96 -8.96
N ASP A 76 33.07 10.60 -10.11
CA ASP A 76 34.36 11.15 -10.59
C ASP A 76 34.14 11.92 -11.93
N LYS A 77 33.04 11.58 -12.64
CA LYS A 77 32.35 12.35 -13.70
C LYS A 77 30.84 12.13 -13.54
N THR A 78 30.17 13.03 -12.84
CA THR A 78 28.88 12.78 -12.20
C THR A 78 27.71 12.76 -13.19
N THR A 79 27.20 11.57 -13.50
CA THR A 79 25.89 11.39 -14.16
C THR A 79 24.90 10.96 -13.09
N VAL A 80 23.84 11.73 -12.89
CA VAL A 80 22.72 11.39 -12.01
C VAL A 80 21.63 10.77 -12.89
N THR A 81 21.37 9.48 -12.72
CA THR A 81 20.22 8.83 -13.36
C THR A 81 19.04 8.96 -12.43
N TYR A 82 18.06 9.76 -12.83
CA TYR A 82 16.81 9.86 -12.10
C TYR A 82 15.94 8.65 -12.40
N GLY A 83 15.40 8.00 -11.38
CA GLY A 83 14.47 6.89 -11.56
C GLY A 83 13.09 7.33 -12.05
N GLU A 84 12.35 6.40 -12.66
CA GLU A 84 10.96 6.62 -13.09
C GLU A 84 9.93 6.41 -11.97
N LYS A 85 10.36 5.91 -10.80
CA LYS A 85 9.44 5.57 -9.71
C LYS A 85 8.79 6.82 -9.11
N THR A 86 7.46 6.82 -9.08
CA THR A 86 6.65 7.81 -8.37
C THR A 86 6.75 7.54 -6.87
N TYR A 87 7.65 8.24 -6.16
CA TYR A 87 7.81 8.09 -4.70
C TYR A 87 6.67 8.68 -3.87
N ALA A 88 5.56 9.11 -4.47
CA ALA A 88 4.38 9.53 -3.72
C ALA A 88 3.75 8.37 -2.90
N VAL A 89 4.16 7.13 -3.16
CA VAL A 89 3.54 5.92 -2.62
C VAL A 89 4.58 5.06 -1.90
N SER A 90 4.24 4.63 -0.69
CA SER A 90 5.07 3.68 0.05
C SER A 90 5.17 2.33 -0.70
N PRO A 91 6.37 1.71 -0.77
CA PRO A 91 6.52 0.38 -1.39
C PRO A 91 5.66 -0.69 -0.71
N LEU A 92 5.36 -0.56 0.59
CA LEU A 92 4.49 -1.48 1.31
C LEU A 92 3.03 -1.40 0.83
N VAL A 93 2.59 -0.21 0.42
CA VAL A 93 1.25 0.00 -0.16
C VAL A 93 1.13 -0.71 -1.49
N VAL A 94 2.19 -0.67 -2.32
CA VAL A 94 2.23 -1.38 -3.60
C VAL A 94 2.08 -2.89 -3.40
N GLU A 95 2.76 -3.46 -2.40
CA GLU A 95 2.63 -4.88 -2.06
C GLU A 95 1.25 -5.24 -1.49
N ALA A 96 0.62 -4.38 -0.68
CA ALA A 96 -0.75 -4.60 -0.21
C ALA A 96 -1.77 -4.57 -1.37
N VAL A 97 -1.65 -3.60 -2.28
CA VAL A 97 -2.59 -3.43 -3.40
C VAL A 97 -2.51 -4.59 -4.40
N LYS A 98 -1.35 -5.24 -4.55
CA LYS A 98 -1.21 -6.46 -5.37
C LYS A 98 -2.03 -7.64 -4.83
N GLN A 99 -2.32 -7.67 -3.53
CA GLN A 99 -3.06 -8.78 -2.91
C GLN A 99 -4.58 -8.66 -3.05
N LEU A 100 -5.08 -7.52 -3.51
CA LEU A 100 -6.51 -7.26 -3.67
C LEU A 100 -7.13 -8.23 -4.68
N SER A 101 -8.32 -8.71 -4.35
CA SER A 101 -9.02 -9.76 -5.10
C SER A 101 -9.31 -9.42 -6.57
N TRP A 102 -9.37 -8.12 -6.91
CA TRP A 102 -9.59 -7.64 -8.28
C TRP A 102 -8.31 -7.32 -9.05
N ASN A 103 -7.17 -7.21 -8.37
CA ASN A 103 -5.88 -6.92 -8.99
C ASN A 103 -5.09 -8.20 -9.28
N LYS A 104 -5.44 -9.29 -8.58
CA LYS A 104 -4.88 -10.61 -8.83
C LYS A 104 -5.46 -11.18 -10.13
N SER A 105 -4.61 -11.35 -11.14
CA SER A 105 -4.96 -12.07 -12.37
C SER A 105 -5.55 -13.43 -12.00
N ARG A 106 -6.86 -13.61 -12.21
CA ARG A 106 -7.48 -14.92 -12.11
C ARG A 106 -7.08 -15.70 -13.35
N SER A 107 -6.09 -16.55 -13.20
CA SER A 107 -5.90 -17.66 -14.14
C SER A 107 -7.21 -18.45 -14.17
N ILE A 108 -7.93 -18.37 -15.30
CA ILE A 108 -9.05 -19.27 -15.56
C ILE A 108 -8.42 -20.58 -15.99
N MET A 109 -8.21 -21.48 -15.03
CA MET A 109 -7.73 -22.81 -15.31
C MET A 109 -8.89 -23.63 -15.89
N THR A 110 -8.89 -23.83 -17.20
CA THR A 110 -9.78 -24.75 -17.92
C THR A 110 -9.27 -26.19 -17.71
N GLY A 111 -9.39 -26.73 -16.49
CA GLY A 111 -8.92 -28.08 -16.16
C GLY A 111 -9.48 -28.60 -14.82
N PRO A 112 -9.40 -29.92 -14.54
CA PRO A 112 -10.08 -30.52 -13.39
C PRO A 112 -9.50 -30.03 -12.06
N ASN A 113 -10.37 -29.34 -11.32
CA ASN A 113 -10.25 -28.71 -10.00
C ASN A 113 -9.16 -29.23 -9.04
N THR A 114 -8.25 -28.32 -8.66
CA THR A 114 -7.68 -28.24 -7.30
C THR A 114 -7.14 -26.83 -7.04
N VAL A 115 -8.03 -25.83 -6.94
CA VAL A 115 -7.62 -24.51 -6.45
C VAL A 115 -7.53 -24.57 -4.93
N LYS A 116 -6.31 -24.66 -4.39
CA LYS A 116 -6.09 -24.32 -2.98
C LYS A 116 -6.27 -22.81 -2.86
N ALA A 117 -7.39 -22.38 -2.28
CA ALA A 117 -7.53 -21.00 -1.86
C ALA A 117 -6.44 -20.73 -0.83
N ASN A 118 -5.52 -19.78 -1.11
CA ASN A 118 -4.63 -19.26 -0.10
C ASN A 118 -5.48 -18.45 0.89
N ARG A 119 -6.04 -19.14 1.88
CA ARG A 119 -6.56 -18.49 3.09
C ARG A 119 -5.36 -17.91 3.85
N MET A 120 -5.59 -16.81 4.55
CA MET A 120 -4.61 -16.27 5.49
C MET A 120 -4.16 -17.40 6.44
N PRO A 121 -2.88 -17.42 6.87
CA PRO A 121 -2.42 -18.43 7.78
C PRO A 121 -3.23 -18.40 9.09
N ASP A 122 -3.66 -19.57 9.57
CA ASP A 122 -4.52 -19.73 10.76
C ASP A 122 -3.88 -19.24 12.08
N TRP A 123 -2.65 -18.74 12.05
CA TRP A 123 -1.95 -18.19 13.22
C TRP A 123 -2.00 -16.66 13.28
N TRP A 124 -2.73 -16.01 12.37
CA TRP A 124 -2.88 -14.55 12.31
C TRP A 124 -4.26 -14.10 12.85
N TYR A 125 -4.50 -14.36 14.14
CA TYR A 125 -5.65 -13.82 14.87
C TYR A 125 -5.14 -12.85 15.95
N TRP A 126 -5.75 -11.67 16.03
CA TRP A 126 -5.73 -10.78 17.20
C TRP A 126 -7.12 -10.81 17.83
#